data_AF-A0A922PVD4-F1
#
_entry.id   AF-A0A922PVD4-F1
#
_cell.length_a   1.000
_cell.length_b   1.000
_cell.length_c   1.000
_cell.angle_alpha   90.00
_cell.angle_beta   90.00
_cell.angle_gamma   90.00
#
_symmetry.space_group_name_H-M   'P 1'
#
loop_
_entity.id
_entity.type
_entity.pdbx_description
1 polymer ?
#
loop_
_entity_poly.entity_id
_entity_poly.type
_entity_poly.pdbx_seq_one_letter_code
_entity_poly.pdbx_strand_id
1 'polypeptide(L)'
;MVASNAFHRLGLAALITVGWIVGFELVTYLLGLAFNHNLTSFLVSLQGIPETLVAFLPIVLAAYFLMTAYVDFKWAIQNGISRSTLWQGRLIALLLSSVLVYLVDELLTMAYRPLGDWREILINFGGLLTTVLTCQAIGNGFSLLNRKWKVIVGIGLPVMAIILLMMMLSGLEHLSTGMLPTYQDDHFVGPLAWVFNLTLSPVTPWIIWAIYLVIVVYLTKLFNDRLQLRRD
;
A
#
# COMPACT_ATOMS: atom_id res chain seq x y z
N MET A 1 -2.01 18.94 -15.65
CA MET A 1 -3.11 19.36 -14.74
C MET A 1 -3.46 18.28 -13.71
N VAL A 2 -3.89 17.08 -14.13
CA VAL A 2 -4.28 15.99 -13.20
C VAL A 2 -3.17 15.60 -12.22
N ALA A 3 -1.98 15.29 -12.73
CA ALA A 3 -0.86 14.90 -11.86
C ALA A 3 -0.47 16.01 -10.87
N SER A 4 -0.38 17.26 -11.34
CA SER A 4 -0.06 18.42 -10.48
C SER A 4 -1.10 18.63 -9.37
N ASN A 5 -2.39 18.47 -9.66
CA ASN A 5 -3.44 18.53 -8.62
C ASN A 5 -3.29 17.38 -7.60
N ALA A 6 -2.97 16.17 -8.08
CA ALA A 6 -2.73 15.03 -7.20
C ALA A 6 -1.51 15.27 -6.30
N PHE A 7 -0.41 15.78 -6.84
CA PHE A 7 0.78 16.16 -6.08
C PHE A 7 0.50 17.24 -5.04
N HIS A 8 -0.28 18.26 -5.38
CA HIS A 8 -0.64 19.31 -4.44
C HIS A 8 -1.45 18.76 -3.26
N ARG A 9 -2.49 17.96 -3.53
CA ARG A 9 -3.33 17.36 -2.47
C ARG A 9 -2.57 16.35 -1.63
N LEU A 10 -1.76 15.50 -2.26
CA LEU A 10 -0.93 14.52 -1.57
C LEU A 10 0.15 15.21 -0.72
N GLY A 11 0.79 16.26 -1.23
CA GLY A 11 1.76 17.06 -0.48
C GLY A 11 1.14 17.71 0.75
N LEU A 12 -0.07 18.28 0.64
CA LEU A 12 -0.80 18.81 1.79
C LEU A 12 -1.15 17.71 2.81
N ALA A 13 -1.64 16.56 2.35
CA ALA A 13 -1.96 15.44 3.23
C ALA A 13 -0.70 14.91 3.97
N ALA A 14 0.42 14.82 3.27
CA ALA A 14 1.71 14.44 3.85
C ALA A 14 2.18 15.46 4.88
N LEU A 15 2.13 16.77 4.57
CA LEU A 15 2.51 17.84 5.50
C LEU A 15 1.66 17.84 6.77
N ILE A 16 0.34 17.66 6.64
CA ILE A 16 -0.57 17.55 7.78
C ILE A 16 -0.18 16.33 8.63
N THR A 17 0.09 15.19 8.00
CA THR A 17 0.45 13.95 8.71
C THR A 17 1.78 14.10 9.44
N VAL A 18 2.80 14.65 8.78
CA VAL A 18 4.11 14.95 9.39
C VAL A 18 3.92 15.90 10.58
N GLY A 19 3.16 16.98 10.42
CA GLY A 19 2.89 17.92 11.49
C GLY A 19 2.20 17.28 12.70
N TRP A 20 1.25 16.37 12.47
CA TRP A 20 0.58 15.62 13.54
C TRP A 20 1.50 14.63 14.24
N ILE A 21 2.28 13.83 13.51
CA ILE A 21 3.18 12.82 14.09
C ILE A 21 4.26 13.51 14.90
N VAL A 22 4.96 14.46 14.28
CA VAL A 22 6.03 15.21 14.95
C VAL A 22 5.49 15.99 16.14
N GLY A 23 4.32 16.62 16.00
CA GLY A 23 3.67 17.34 17.10
C GLY A 23 3.31 16.43 18.28
N PHE A 24 2.72 15.27 18.00
CA PHE A 24 2.36 14.29 19.02
C PHE A 24 3.60 13.75 19.74
N GLU A 25 4.63 13.35 19.01
CA GLU A 25 5.88 12.85 19.57
C GLU A 25 6.63 13.90 20.39
N LEU A 26 6.70 15.15 19.91
CA LEU A 26 7.31 16.22 20.69
C LEU A 26 6.58 16.43 22.02
N VAL A 27 5.24 16.38 22.02
CA VAL A 27 4.46 16.48 23.27
C VAL A 27 4.76 15.31 24.20
N THR A 28 4.79 14.07 23.71
CA THR A 28 5.07 12.89 24.55
C THR A 28 6.50 12.91 25.09
N TYR A 29 7.49 13.31 24.29
CA TYR A 29 8.89 13.43 24.72
C TYR A 29 9.08 14.58 25.72
N LEU A 30 8.41 15.72 25.53
CA LEU A 30 8.43 16.84 26.49
C LEU A 30 7.78 16.46 27.83
N LEU A 31 6.67 15.71 27.81
CA LEU A 31 6.09 15.15 29.03
C LEU A 31 7.07 14.20 29.72
N GLY A 32 7.72 13.31 28.94
CA GLY A 32 8.76 12.42 29.45
C GLY A 32 9.92 13.17 30.10
N LEU A 33 10.37 14.28 29.50
CA LEU A 33 11.39 15.14 30.07
C LEU A 33 10.92 15.83 31.36
N ALA A 34 9.67 16.31 31.40
CA ALA A 34 9.09 16.95 32.57
C ALA A 34 8.99 16.01 33.79
N PHE A 35 8.77 14.70 33.56
CA PHE A 35 8.72 13.71 34.64
C PHE A 35 10.11 13.19 35.02
N ASN A 36 10.93 12.78 34.04
CA ASN A 36 12.19 12.09 34.31
C ASN A 36 13.39 13.04 34.46
N HIS A 37 13.26 14.31 34.08
CA HIS A 37 14.32 15.34 34.14
C HIS A 37 15.63 14.94 33.44
N ASN A 38 15.59 13.92 32.57
CA ASN A 38 16.77 13.38 31.91
C ASN A 38 16.87 13.88 30.48
N LEU A 39 17.75 14.86 30.27
CA LEU A 39 18.02 15.45 28.95
C LEU A 39 18.61 14.44 27.96
N THR A 40 19.41 13.47 28.41
CA THR A 40 20.02 12.50 27.49
C THR A 40 18.97 11.56 26.91
N SER A 41 18.04 11.08 27.75
CA SER A 41 16.89 10.29 27.30
C SER A 41 16.01 11.06 26.32
N PHE A 42 15.75 12.34 26.58
CA PHE A 42 14.99 13.20 25.66
C PHE A 42 15.67 13.33 24.29
N LEU A 43 16.98 13.59 24.26
CA LEU A 43 17.74 13.72 23.01
C LEU A 43 17.77 12.41 22.21
N VAL A 44 17.84 11.26 22.89
CA VAL A 44 17.74 9.95 22.24
C VAL A 44 16.34 9.73 21.66
N SER A 45 15.27 10.11 22.39
CA SER A 45 13.90 10.00 21.88
C SER A 45 13.65 10.83 20.60
N LEU A 46 14.29 12.01 20.46
CA LEU A 46 14.20 12.80 19.24
C LEU A 46 14.75 12.09 18.00
N GLN A 47 15.68 11.14 18.17
CA GLN A 47 16.21 10.34 17.07
C GLN A 47 15.21 9.31 16.54
N GLY A 48 14.11 9.04 17.26
CA GLY A 48 13.04 8.15 16.84
C GLY A 48 12.04 8.78 15.87
N ILE A 49 11.98 10.12 15.77
CA ILE A 49 11.02 10.83 14.90
C ILE A 49 11.14 10.41 13.41
N PRO A 50 12.34 10.27 12.82
CA PRO A 50 12.47 9.78 11.45
C PRO A 50 11.90 8.37 11.24
N GLU A 51 12.04 7.47 12.22
CA GLU A 51 11.58 6.07 12.13
C GLU A 51 10.05 5.97 12.08
N THR A 52 9.34 6.81 12.81
CA THR A 52 7.88 6.82 12.75
C THR A 52 7.38 7.41 11.43
N LEU A 53 8.01 8.47 10.92
CA LEU A 53 7.65 9.07 9.63
C LEU A 53 7.75 8.08 8.46
N VAL A 54 8.77 7.22 8.49
CA VAL A 54 8.99 6.11 7.54
C VAL A 54 7.77 5.17 7.48
N ALA A 55 7.14 4.87 8.61
CA ALA A 55 5.94 4.03 8.64
C ALA A 55 4.70 4.73 8.06
N PHE A 56 4.55 6.05 8.27
CA PHE A 56 3.32 6.75 7.93
C PHE A 56 3.26 7.30 6.50
N LEU A 57 4.39 7.69 5.89
CA LEU A 57 4.39 8.24 4.53
C LEU A 57 3.83 7.25 3.47
N PRO A 58 4.22 5.96 3.47
CA PRO A 58 3.59 4.94 2.62
C PRO A 58 2.09 4.79 2.84
N ILE A 59 1.64 4.87 4.10
CA ILE A 59 0.22 4.76 4.46
C ILE A 59 -0.58 5.92 3.88
N VAL A 60 -0.06 7.15 3.99
CA VAL A 60 -0.71 8.35 3.42
C VAL A 60 -0.82 8.23 1.91
N LEU A 61 0.25 7.77 1.24
CA LEU A 61 0.25 7.55 -0.20
C LEU A 61 -0.80 6.50 -0.61
N ALA A 62 -0.84 5.36 0.06
CA ALA A 62 -1.82 4.31 -0.19
C ALA A 62 -3.26 4.80 0.06
N ALA A 63 -3.49 5.50 1.18
CA ALA A 63 -4.80 6.06 1.54
C ALA A 63 -5.27 7.11 0.52
N TYR A 64 -4.37 7.96 0.01
CA TYR A 64 -4.69 8.93 -1.03
C TYR A 64 -5.28 8.23 -2.27
N PHE A 65 -4.56 7.27 -2.84
CA PHE A 65 -5.00 6.58 -4.05
C PHE A 65 -6.24 5.70 -3.85
N LEU A 66 -6.46 5.22 -2.62
CA LEU A 66 -7.68 4.51 -2.22
C LEU A 66 -8.90 5.43 -2.19
N MET A 67 -8.78 6.63 -1.61
CA MET A 67 -9.94 7.48 -1.29
C MET A 67 -10.30 8.48 -2.38
N THR A 68 -9.34 9.04 -3.13
CA THR A 68 -9.62 10.20 -4.00
C THR A 68 -10.20 9.85 -5.37
N ALA A 69 -10.33 8.56 -5.70
CA ALA A 69 -10.70 8.11 -7.05
C ALA A 69 -11.96 8.79 -7.62
N TYR A 70 -13.03 8.88 -6.83
CA TYR A 70 -14.27 9.52 -7.28
C TYR A 70 -14.17 11.05 -7.34
N VAL A 71 -13.48 11.67 -6.39
CA VAL A 71 -13.34 13.13 -6.30
C VAL A 71 -12.52 13.65 -7.48
N ASP A 72 -11.43 12.95 -7.81
CA ASP A 72 -10.57 13.26 -8.95
C ASP A 72 -11.32 13.05 -10.28
N PHE A 73 -12.13 11.99 -10.37
CA PHE A 73 -13.01 11.77 -11.52
C PHE A 73 -14.03 12.90 -11.70
N LYS A 74 -14.76 13.28 -10.64
CA LYS A 74 -15.75 14.36 -10.69
C LYS A 74 -15.11 15.67 -11.12
N TRP A 75 -13.97 16.02 -10.52
CA TRP A 75 -13.22 17.23 -10.87
C TRP A 75 -12.74 17.19 -12.34
N ALA A 76 -12.21 16.07 -12.81
CA ALA A 76 -11.71 15.94 -14.17
C ALA A 76 -12.82 16.12 -15.22
N ILE A 77 -13.96 15.45 -15.06
CA ILE A 77 -15.08 15.56 -16.00
C ILE A 77 -15.68 16.97 -15.98
N GLN A 78 -15.79 17.62 -14.82
CA GLN A 78 -16.26 19.00 -14.71
C GLN A 78 -15.35 20.00 -15.43
N ASN A 79 -14.04 19.72 -15.53
CA ASN A 79 -13.08 20.53 -16.25
C ASN A 79 -12.85 20.08 -17.71
N GLY A 80 -13.71 19.20 -18.25
CA GLY A 80 -13.63 18.74 -19.64
C GLY A 80 -12.46 17.78 -19.94
N ILE A 81 -11.83 17.19 -18.92
CA ILE A 81 -10.72 16.25 -19.08
C ILE A 81 -11.29 14.86 -19.41
N SER A 82 -10.74 14.21 -20.45
CA SER A 82 -11.16 12.86 -20.84
C SER A 82 -10.82 11.80 -19.78
N ARG A 83 -11.57 10.70 -19.73
CA ARG A 83 -11.34 9.58 -18.80
C ARG A 83 -9.99 8.91 -19.00
N SER A 84 -9.56 8.78 -20.25
CA SER A 84 -8.26 8.20 -20.60
C SER A 84 -7.12 9.07 -20.09
N THR A 85 -7.21 10.39 -20.30
CA THR A 85 -6.24 11.37 -19.80
C THR A 85 -6.21 11.41 -18.27
N LEU A 86 -7.36 11.27 -17.61
CA LEU A 86 -7.43 11.15 -16.15
C LEU A 86 -6.68 9.91 -15.65
N TRP A 87 -6.93 8.74 -16.24
CA TRP A 87 -6.27 7.50 -15.82
C TRP A 87 -4.76 7.56 -16.01
N GLN A 88 -4.30 8.01 -17.18
CA GLN A 88 -2.87 8.22 -17.45
C GLN A 88 -2.25 9.21 -16.46
N GLY A 89 -2.93 10.34 -16.23
CA GLY A 89 -2.46 11.36 -15.29
C GLY A 89 -2.37 10.86 -13.85
N ARG A 90 -3.32 10.02 -13.40
CA ARG A 90 -3.28 9.40 -12.06
C ARG A 90 -2.21 8.32 -11.97
N LEU A 91 -1.99 7.54 -13.02
CA LEU A 91 -0.92 6.53 -13.06
C LEU A 91 0.47 7.17 -13.01
N ILE A 92 0.69 8.25 -13.77
CA ILE A 92 1.93 9.04 -13.71
C ILE A 92 2.10 9.65 -12.30
N ALA A 93 1.04 10.22 -11.74
CA ALA A 93 1.08 10.76 -10.38
C ALA A 93 1.44 9.69 -9.35
N LEU A 94 0.87 8.48 -9.47
CA LEU A 94 1.19 7.35 -8.62
C LEU A 94 2.66 7.00 -8.72
N LEU A 95 3.18 6.77 -9.94
CA LEU A 95 4.57 6.38 -10.13
C LEU A 95 5.54 7.44 -9.55
N LEU A 96 5.34 8.71 -9.88
CA LEU A 96 6.21 9.78 -9.41
C LEU A 96 6.11 10.00 -7.90
N SER A 97 4.91 9.89 -7.31
CA SER A 97 4.73 10.04 -5.86
C SER A 97 5.28 8.84 -5.09
N SER A 98 5.13 7.61 -5.61
CA SER A 98 5.78 6.42 -5.04
C SER A 98 7.30 6.53 -5.07
N VAL A 99 7.89 7.02 -6.17
CA VAL A 99 9.34 7.28 -6.23
C VAL A 99 9.74 8.32 -5.19
N LEU A 100 9.01 9.43 -5.08
CA LEU A 100 9.33 10.49 -4.13
C LEU A 100 9.23 9.99 -2.68
N VAL A 101 8.14 9.32 -2.33
CA VAL A 101 7.95 8.75 -0.99
C VAL A 101 9.04 7.73 -0.67
N TYR A 102 9.39 6.85 -1.60
CA TYR A 102 10.48 5.89 -1.42
C TYR A 102 11.84 6.58 -1.21
N LEU A 103 12.15 7.63 -1.98
CA LEU A 103 13.40 8.36 -1.80
C LEU A 103 13.45 9.06 -0.43
N VAL A 104 12.34 9.65 0.02
CA VAL A 104 12.27 10.24 1.36
C VAL A 104 12.45 9.18 2.44
N ASP A 105 11.83 8.01 2.26
CA ASP A 105 11.95 6.87 3.17
C ASP A 105 13.42 6.39 3.31
N GLU A 106 14.09 6.18 2.18
CA GLU A 106 15.51 5.82 2.16
C GLU A 106 16.38 6.90 2.81
N LEU A 107 16.13 8.19 2.54
CA LEU A 107 16.86 9.28 3.18
C LEU A 107 16.65 9.34 4.70
N LEU A 108 15.43 9.08 5.19
CA LEU A 108 15.14 9.04 6.62
C LEU A 108 15.79 7.84 7.31
N THR A 109 15.91 6.72 6.60
CA THR A 109 16.47 5.48 7.14
C THR A 109 17.99 5.42 7.11
N MET A 110 18.64 6.21 6.24
CA MET A 110 20.10 6.32 6.16
C MET A 110 20.79 6.68 7.48
N ALA A 111 20.07 7.29 8.42
CA ALA A 111 20.60 7.63 9.74
C ALA A 111 20.94 6.38 10.58
N TYR A 112 20.31 5.23 10.30
CA TYR A 112 20.43 4.03 11.13
C TYR A 112 20.60 2.72 10.34
N ARG A 113 20.37 2.71 9.02
CA ARG A 113 20.70 1.57 8.14
C ARG A 113 21.45 2.04 6.88
N PRO A 114 22.45 1.28 6.39
CA PRO A 114 23.05 1.57 5.09
C PRO A 114 22.04 1.35 3.96
N LEU A 115 22.33 1.92 2.78
CA LEU A 115 21.55 1.65 1.57
C LEU A 115 21.56 0.13 1.27
N GLY A 116 20.36 -0.41 1.03
CA GLY A 116 20.16 -1.82 0.70
C GLY A 116 20.77 -2.19 -0.66
N ASP A 117 21.01 -3.49 -0.85
CA ASP A 117 21.44 -4.03 -2.14
C ASP A 117 20.34 -3.86 -3.21
N TRP A 118 20.67 -3.97 -4.50
CA TRP A 118 19.74 -3.78 -5.61
C TRP A 118 18.46 -4.63 -5.47
N ARG A 119 18.59 -5.83 -4.91
CA ARG A 119 17.47 -6.74 -4.66
C ARG A 119 16.55 -6.21 -3.56
N GLU A 120 17.10 -5.65 -2.49
CA GLU A 120 16.34 -5.07 -1.39
C GLU A 120 15.59 -3.81 -1.85
N ILE A 121 16.25 -2.96 -2.65
CA ILE A 121 15.63 -1.80 -3.29
C ILE A 121 14.41 -2.24 -4.13
N LEU A 122 14.56 -3.27 -4.96
CA LEU A 122 13.46 -3.79 -5.79
C LEU A 122 12.32 -4.36 -4.95
N ILE A 123 12.61 -5.04 -3.85
CA ILE A 123 11.57 -5.61 -2.97
C ILE A 123 10.82 -4.49 -2.25
N ASN A 124 11.54 -3.52 -1.68
CA ASN A 124 10.93 -2.43 -0.91
C ASN A 124 10.14 -1.48 -1.81
N PHE A 125 10.75 -0.99 -2.90
CA PHE A 125 10.07 -0.13 -3.86
C PHE A 125 8.97 -0.87 -4.61
N GLY A 126 9.22 -2.11 -5.03
CA GLY A 126 8.23 -2.96 -5.69
C GLY A 126 7.04 -3.24 -4.78
N GLY A 127 7.26 -3.49 -3.50
CA GLY A 127 6.22 -3.66 -2.48
C GLY A 127 5.38 -2.40 -2.28
N LEU A 128 6.01 -1.23 -2.18
CA LEU A 128 5.32 0.06 -2.11
C LEU A 128 4.45 0.29 -3.36
N LEU A 129 5.05 0.16 -4.55
CA LEU A 129 4.36 0.38 -5.82
C LEU A 129 3.17 -0.58 -5.99
N THR A 130 3.34 -1.85 -5.61
CA THR A 130 2.28 -2.86 -5.63
C THR A 130 1.15 -2.46 -4.71
N THR A 131 1.45 -2.09 -3.47
CA THR A 131 0.46 -1.66 -2.48
C THR A 131 -0.36 -0.48 -2.98
N VAL A 132 0.30 0.55 -3.49
CA VAL A 132 -0.37 1.78 -3.95
C VAL A 132 -1.19 1.54 -5.22
N LEU A 133 -0.69 0.72 -6.16
CA LEU A 133 -1.47 0.30 -7.34
C LEU A 133 -2.72 -0.49 -6.96
N THR A 134 -2.60 -1.39 -5.99
CA THR A 134 -3.73 -2.16 -5.46
C THR A 134 -4.73 -1.23 -4.78
N CYS A 135 -4.26 -0.29 -3.97
CA CYS A 135 -5.12 0.75 -3.38
C CYS A 135 -5.82 1.59 -4.46
N GLN A 136 -5.14 1.96 -5.55
CA GLN A 136 -5.79 2.67 -6.67
C GLN A 136 -6.85 1.80 -7.36
N ALA A 137 -6.59 0.52 -7.59
CA ALA A 137 -7.54 -0.40 -8.20
C ALA A 137 -8.78 -0.58 -7.31
N ILE A 138 -8.56 -0.78 -6.01
CA ILE A 138 -9.62 -0.87 -5.01
C ILE A 138 -10.40 0.44 -4.96
N GLY A 139 -9.74 1.60 -4.86
CA GLY A 139 -10.37 2.91 -4.83
C GLY A 139 -11.23 3.17 -6.07
N ASN A 140 -10.72 2.82 -7.26
CA ASN A 140 -11.48 2.88 -8.50
C ASN A 140 -12.70 1.94 -8.45
N GLY A 141 -12.55 0.71 -7.98
CA GLY A 141 -13.67 -0.23 -7.78
C GLY A 141 -14.72 0.31 -6.81
N PHE A 142 -14.31 0.79 -5.63
CA PHE A 142 -15.20 1.38 -4.64
C PHE A 142 -15.92 2.61 -5.18
N SER A 143 -15.26 3.41 -6.02
CA SER A 143 -15.90 4.58 -6.65
C SER A 143 -17.01 4.25 -7.65
N LEU A 144 -17.14 2.98 -8.09
CA LEU A 144 -18.29 2.49 -8.86
C LEU A 144 -19.51 2.19 -7.99
N LEU A 145 -19.34 1.95 -6.69
CA LEU A 145 -20.44 1.62 -5.78
C LEU A 145 -21.18 2.87 -5.28
N ASN A 146 -22.50 2.77 -5.09
CA ASN A 146 -23.28 3.83 -4.40
C ASN A 146 -22.86 3.94 -2.93
N ARG A 147 -23.16 5.08 -2.29
CA ARG A 147 -22.78 5.39 -0.90
C ARG A 147 -23.14 4.27 0.08
N LYS A 148 -24.33 3.65 -0.07
CA LYS A 148 -24.78 2.52 0.77
C LYS A 148 -23.94 1.25 0.53
N TRP A 149 -23.67 0.91 -0.73
CA TRP A 149 -22.88 -0.26 -1.11
C TRP A 149 -21.40 -0.15 -0.74
N LYS A 150 -20.84 1.07 -0.71
CA LYS A 150 -19.46 1.29 -0.23
C LYS A 150 -19.30 0.86 1.22
N VAL A 151 -20.28 1.15 2.08
CA VAL A 151 -20.23 0.75 3.50
C VAL A 151 -20.39 -0.76 3.64
N ILE A 152 -21.35 -1.35 2.91
CA ILE A 152 -21.61 -2.79 2.96
C ILE A 152 -20.40 -3.59 2.48
N VAL A 153 -19.82 -3.24 1.32
CA VAL A 153 -18.63 -3.91 0.80
C VAL A 153 -17.40 -3.59 1.64
N GLY A 154 -17.28 -2.36 2.14
CA GLY A 154 -16.16 -1.94 2.99
C GLY A 154 -16.06 -2.71 4.31
N ILE A 155 -17.19 -3.13 4.88
CA ILE A 155 -17.23 -3.95 6.11
C ILE A 155 -17.30 -5.44 5.78
N GLY A 156 -18.08 -5.82 4.77
CA GLY A 156 -18.31 -7.22 4.41
C GLY A 156 -17.07 -7.91 3.84
N LEU A 157 -16.24 -7.20 3.08
CA LEU A 157 -15.04 -7.78 2.45
C LEU A 157 -13.96 -8.14 3.50
N PRO A 158 -13.63 -7.29 4.50
CA PRO A 158 -12.77 -7.69 5.61
C PRO A 158 -13.30 -8.89 6.40
N VAL A 159 -14.60 -8.90 6.71
CA VAL A 159 -15.22 -10.00 7.46
C VAL A 159 -15.14 -11.31 6.67
N MET A 160 -15.43 -11.27 5.38
CA MET A 160 -15.33 -12.44 4.51
C MET A 160 -13.89 -12.91 4.35
N ALA A 161 -12.92 -11.99 4.26
CA ALA A 161 -11.51 -12.32 4.21
C ALA A 161 -11.04 -13.04 5.49
N ILE A 162 -11.49 -12.60 6.67
CA ILE A 162 -11.20 -13.28 7.94
C ILE A 162 -11.78 -14.68 7.96
N ILE A 163 -13.05 -14.84 7.55
CA ILE A 163 -13.70 -16.16 7.50
C ILE A 163 -12.98 -17.08 6.51
N LEU A 164 -12.62 -16.59 5.32
CA LEU A 164 -11.85 -17.36 4.34
C LEU A 164 -10.47 -17.76 4.87
N LEU A 165 -9.80 -16.86 5.60
CA LEU A 165 -8.51 -17.16 6.21
C LEU A 165 -8.65 -18.23 7.31
N MET A 166 -9.68 -18.14 8.15
CA MET A 166 -10.01 -19.18 9.12
C MET A 166 -10.32 -20.52 8.44
N MET A 167 -11.11 -20.52 7.36
CA MET A 167 -11.40 -21.72 6.57
C MET A 167 -10.14 -22.30 5.91
N MET A 168 -9.22 -21.45 5.45
CA MET A 168 -7.96 -21.89 4.86
C MET A 168 -7.05 -22.52 5.93
N LEU A 169 -6.97 -21.94 7.12
CA LEU A 169 -6.23 -22.49 8.27
C LEU A 169 -6.83 -23.84 8.69
N SER A 170 -8.15 -23.92 8.85
CA SER A 170 -8.83 -25.20 9.15
C SER A 170 -8.64 -26.23 8.02
N GLY A 171 -8.67 -25.80 6.75
CA GLY A 171 -8.40 -26.67 5.60
C GLY A 171 -6.97 -27.21 5.57
N LEU A 172 -5.99 -26.39 5.97
CA LEU A 172 -4.58 -26.78 6.15
C LEU A 172 -4.41 -27.81 7.26
N GLU A 173 -5.12 -27.66 8.38
CA GLU A 173 -5.15 -28.65 9.47
C GLU A 173 -5.79 -29.98 9.02
N HIS A 174 -6.79 -29.96 8.14
CA HIS A 174 -7.38 -31.19 7.59
C HIS A 174 -6.52 -31.82 6.48
N LEU A 175 -5.64 -31.04 5.83
CA LEU A 175 -4.62 -31.56 4.91
C LEU A 175 -3.44 -32.21 5.64
N SER A 176 -3.21 -31.87 6.92
CA SER A 176 -2.08 -32.37 7.69
C SER A 176 -2.20 -33.84 8.12
N THR A 177 -3.33 -34.50 7.89
CA THR A 177 -3.53 -35.92 8.22
C THR A 177 -3.03 -36.88 7.13
N GLY A 178 -2.07 -36.47 6.29
CA GLY A 178 -1.35 -37.36 5.36
C GLY A 178 -1.23 -36.90 3.90
N MET A 179 -1.70 -35.68 3.55
CA MET A 179 -1.58 -35.12 2.19
C MET A 179 -0.59 -33.95 2.07
N LEU A 180 0.07 -33.56 3.17
CA LEU A 180 1.16 -32.58 3.11
C LEU A 180 2.40 -33.22 2.49
N PRO A 181 3.02 -32.57 1.48
CA PRO A 181 4.22 -33.11 0.87
C PRO A 181 5.39 -33.05 1.86
N THR A 182 6.18 -34.11 1.91
CA THR A 182 7.41 -34.20 2.71
C THR A 182 8.55 -33.50 1.99
N TYR A 183 9.40 -32.77 2.72
CA TYR A 183 10.58 -32.12 2.15
C TYR A 183 11.75 -33.11 2.11
N GLN A 184 12.31 -33.34 0.92
CA GLN A 184 13.40 -34.30 0.67
C GLN A 184 14.28 -33.80 -0.49
N ASP A 185 15.61 -33.90 -0.35
CA ASP A 185 16.59 -33.55 -1.39
C ASP A 185 16.35 -32.17 -2.06
N ASP A 186 16.11 -31.14 -1.23
CA ASP A 186 15.81 -29.75 -1.61
C ASP A 186 14.47 -29.52 -2.33
N HIS A 187 13.57 -30.51 -2.37
CA HIS A 187 12.24 -30.36 -2.95
C HIS A 187 11.16 -31.07 -2.12
N PHE A 188 9.93 -30.59 -2.24
CA PHE A 188 8.76 -31.27 -1.70
C PHE A 188 8.40 -32.48 -2.58
N VAL A 189 8.03 -33.59 -1.96
CA VAL A 189 7.62 -34.85 -2.59
C VAL A 189 6.29 -35.29 -1.98
N GLY A 190 5.35 -35.73 -2.82
CA GLY A 190 4.01 -36.15 -2.40
C GLY A 190 2.88 -35.41 -3.12
N PRO A 191 1.62 -35.63 -2.73
CA PRO A 191 0.47 -34.90 -3.25
C PRO A 191 0.67 -33.39 -3.06
N LEU A 192 0.30 -32.59 -4.06
CA LEU A 192 0.45 -31.11 -4.03
C LEU A 192 1.89 -30.58 -3.93
N ALA A 193 2.93 -31.44 -3.95
CA ALA A 193 4.33 -31.03 -3.94
C ALA A 193 4.69 -29.99 -5.01
N TRP A 194 4.05 -30.08 -6.18
CA TRP A 194 4.22 -29.11 -7.27
C TRP A 194 3.87 -27.68 -6.85
N VAL A 195 2.85 -27.47 -6.01
CA VAL A 195 2.46 -26.14 -5.51
C VAL A 195 3.54 -25.56 -4.60
N PHE A 196 4.07 -26.39 -3.70
CA PHE A 196 5.12 -25.97 -2.76
C PHE A 196 6.48 -25.78 -3.45
N ASN A 197 6.82 -26.64 -4.41
CA ASN A 197 8.03 -26.48 -5.22
C ASN A 197 7.98 -25.26 -6.12
N LEU A 198 6.80 -24.87 -6.62
CA LEU A 198 6.63 -23.59 -7.31
C LEU A 198 7.03 -22.41 -6.41
N THR A 199 6.70 -22.45 -5.11
CA THR A 199 7.08 -21.39 -4.17
C THR A 199 8.55 -21.41 -3.73
N LEU A 200 9.25 -22.55 -3.86
CA LEU A 200 10.69 -22.66 -3.57
C LEU A 200 11.58 -22.08 -4.67
N SER A 201 11.09 -22.03 -5.91
CA SER A 201 11.87 -21.47 -7.03
C SER A 201 12.10 -19.95 -6.83
N PRO A 202 13.36 -19.46 -6.93
CA PRO A 202 13.67 -18.04 -6.79
C PRO A 202 12.97 -17.14 -7.81
N VAL A 203 12.54 -17.70 -8.95
CA VAL A 203 11.98 -16.97 -10.09
C VAL A 203 10.46 -16.87 -10.01
N THR A 204 9.78 -17.87 -9.45
CA THR A 204 8.32 -17.96 -9.45
C THR A 204 7.64 -16.76 -8.77
N PRO A 205 8.09 -16.25 -7.61
CA PRO A 205 7.48 -15.07 -6.99
C PRO A 205 7.49 -13.85 -7.91
N TRP A 206 8.56 -13.66 -8.68
CA TRP A 206 8.67 -12.55 -9.63
C TRP A 206 7.71 -12.67 -10.81
N ILE A 207 7.50 -13.89 -11.31
CA ILE A 207 6.52 -14.15 -12.37
C ILE A 207 5.10 -13.89 -11.86
N ILE A 208 4.76 -14.41 -10.69
CA ILE A 208 3.44 -14.19 -10.06
C ILE A 208 3.22 -12.68 -9.83
N TRP A 209 4.24 -11.99 -9.32
CA TRP A 209 4.21 -10.55 -9.10
C TRP A 209 4.00 -9.76 -10.40
N ALA A 210 4.69 -10.11 -11.48
CA ALA A 210 4.52 -9.47 -12.79
C ALA A 210 3.09 -9.67 -13.34
N ILE A 211 2.56 -10.89 -13.25
CA ILE A 211 1.18 -11.20 -13.65
C ILE A 211 0.19 -10.37 -12.81
N TYR A 212 0.41 -10.31 -11.49
CA TYR A 212 -0.40 -9.52 -10.59
C TYR A 212 -0.42 -8.03 -10.97
N LEU A 213 0.74 -7.44 -11.26
CA LEU A 213 0.82 -6.04 -11.68
C LEU A 213 0.02 -5.78 -12.97
N VAL A 214 0.11 -6.68 -13.95
CA VAL A 214 -0.66 -6.57 -15.20
C VAL A 214 -2.16 -6.57 -14.91
N ILE A 215 -2.63 -7.49 -14.07
CA ILE A 215 -4.04 -7.59 -13.67
C ILE A 215 -4.48 -6.31 -12.95
N VAL A 216 -3.72 -5.84 -11.97
CA VAL A 216 -4.08 -4.66 -11.17
C VAL A 216 -4.13 -3.41 -12.04
N VAL A 217 -3.12 -3.18 -12.90
CA VAL A 217 -3.12 -2.06 -13.85
C VAL A 217 -4.33 -2.14 -14.79
N TYR A 218 -4.65 -3.32 -15.32
CA TYR A 218 -5.85 -3.52 -16.14
C TYR A 218 -7.13 -3.18 -15.37
N LEU A 219 -7.27 -3.63 -14.13
CA LEU A 219 -8.41 -3.32 -13.27
C LEU A 219 -8.53 -1.82 -13.00
N THR A 220 -7.43 -1.11 -12.75
CA THR A 220 -7.48 0.36 -12.57
C THR A 220 -8.10 1.05 -13.77
N LYS A 221 -7.77 0.61 -14.99
CA LYS A 221 -8.27 1.16 -16.24
C LYS A 221 -9.73 0.78 -16.46
N LEU A 222 -10.05 -0.50 -16.34
CA LEU A 222 -11.40 -1.04 -16.50
C LEU A 222 -12.40 -0.30 -15.60
N PHE A 223 -12.06 -0.13 -14.31
CA PHE A 223 -12.93 0.57 -13.38
C PHE A 223 -13.04 2.07 -13.67
N ASN A 224 -11.93 2.72 -14.06
CA ASN A 224 -11.95 4.13 -14.43
C ASN A 224 -12.87 4.40 -15.64
N ASP A 225 -12.84 3.52 -16.65
CA ASP A 225 -13.65 3.69 -17.86
C ASP A 225 -15.15 3.51 -17.58
N ARG A 226 -15.49 2.73 -16.54
CA ARG A 226 -16.87 2.47 -16.09
C ARG A 226 -17.42 3.55 -15.14
N LEU A 227 -16.61 4.51 -14.69
CA LEU A 227 -17.09 5.57 -13.81
C LEU A 227 -18.12 6.48 -14.50
N GLN A 228 -19.16 6.84 -13.76
CA GLN A 228 -20.23 7.71 -14.23
C GLN A 228 -20.45 8.87 -13.25
N LEU A 229 -20.84 10.02 -13.81
CA LEU A 229 -21.22 11.17 -13.01
C LEU A 229 -22.55 10.85 -12.31
N ARG A 230 -22.56 10.92 -10.99
CA ARG A 230 -23.76 10.64 -10.19
C ARG A 230 -24.50 11.94 -9.98
N ARG A 231 -25.83 11.85 -9.98
CA ARG A 231 -26.72 12.95 -9.57
C ARG A 231 -27.04 12.89 -8.07
N ASP A 232 -26.36 12.01 -7.33
CA ASP A 232 -26.49 11.81 -5.88
C ASP A 232 -26.28 13.10 -5.09
#